data_AF-A0A7M5WQG1-F1
#
_entry.id   AF-A0A7M5WQG1-F1
#
_cell.length_a   1.000
_cell.length_b   1.000
_cell.length_c   1.000
_cell.angle_alpha   90.00
_cell.angle_beta   90.00
_cell.angle_gamma   90.00
#
_symmetry.space_group_name_H-M   'P 1'
#
loop_
_entity.id
_entity.type
_entity.pdbx_description
1 polymer ?
#
loop_
_entity_poly.entity_id
_entity_poly.type
_entity_poly.pdbx_seq_one_letter_code
_entity_poly.pdbx_strand_id
1 'polypeptide(L)'
;GVIRCGHFCKERGFTDEVRTLANDLVACTRRLWQYTKVKMLPTPAKFHYVFNLRDLSRIWQGMLNAVSDVITETSTLLSQWQHECTRVICDRFVNEMDKSWFRKVAVQICDEEIGASHDLSCLEEEAYFVDFLRDAPEPTGDEPDDADFEAPKIYEPVTILEPFSKHMTRN
;
A
#
# COMPACT_ATOMS: atom_id res chain seq x y z
N GLY A 1 -9.37 6.02 -12.45
CA GLY A 1 -10.83 5.89 -12.21
C GLY A 1 -11.30 7.07 -11.38
N VAL A 2 -12.60 7.39 -11.44
CA VAL A 2 -13.17 8.63 -10.83
C VAL A 2 -12.96 8.69 -9.31
N ILE A 3 -13.01 7.54 -8.62
CA ILE A 3 -12.87 7.45 -7.15
C ILE A 3 -11.50 7.97 -6.68
N ARG A 4 -10.41 7.60 -7.38
CA ARG A 4 -9.06 8.11 -7.08
C ARG A 4 -9.01 9.63 -7.16
N CYS A 5 -9.59 10.25 -8.20
CA CYS A 5 -9.58 11.71 -8.33
C CYS A 5 -10.28 12.43 -7.18
N GLY A 6 -11.35 11.83 -6.62
CA GLY A 6 -12.04 12.38 -5.46
C GLY A 6 -11.25 12.21 -4.15
N HIS A 7 -10.41 11.19 -4.06
CA HIS A 7 -9.58 10.94 -2.87
C HIS A 7 -8.29 11.75 -2.88
N PHE A 8 -7.50 11.62 -3.95
CA PHE A 8 -6.25 12.34 -4.15
C PHE A 8 -6.55 13.70 -4.78
N CYS A 9 -7.07 14.63 -3.98
CA CYS A 9 -7.41 15.98 -4.41
C CYS A 9 -6.78 17.07 -3.52
N LYS A 10 -6.78 18.31 -4.01
CA LYS A 10 -6.18 19.46 -3.31
C LYS A 10 -6.91 19.76 -2.00
N GLU A 11 -8.22 19.57 -1.99
CA GLU A 11 -9.10 19.82 -0.85
C GLU A 11 -8.82 18.87 0.33
N ARG A 12 -8.18 17.72 0.05
CA ARG A 12 -7.72 16.75 1.05
C ARG A 12 -6.22 16.86 1.36
N GLY A 13 -5.58 17.95 0.95
CA GLY A 13 -4.20 18.27 1.33
C GLY A 13 -3.11 17.57 0.51
N PHE A 14 -3.45 16.80 -0.54
CA PHE A 14 -2.44 16.14 -1.37
C PHE A 14 -1.76 17.09 -2.35
N THR A 15 -0.43 16.97 -2.47
CA THR A 15 0.40 17.76 -3.40
C THR A 15 0.15 17.40 -4.86
N ASP A 16 0.52 18.29 -5.79
CA ASP A 16 0.29 18.06 -7.22
C ASP A 16 1.11 16.88 -7.77
N GLU A 17 2.29 16.64 -7.20
CA GLU A 17 3.17 15.52 -7.50
C GLU A 17 2.53 14.18 -7.08
N VAL A 18 2.01 14.10 -5.85
CA VAL A 18 1.32 12.90 -5.33
C VAL A 18 0.07 12.60 -6.14
N ARG A 19 -0.70 13.63 -6.52
CA ARG A 19 -1.90 13.49 -7.35
C ARG A 19 -1.58 12.99 -8.75
N THR A 20 -0.49 13.49 -9.35
CA THR A 20 0.00 13.04 -10.66
C THR A 20 0.43 11.58 -10.60
N LEU A 21 1.27 11.23 -9.62
CA LEU A 21 1.70 9.87 -9.40
C LEU A 21 0.51 8.91 -9.17
N ALA A 22 -0.46 9.28 -8.33
CA ALA A 22 -1.67 8.49 -8.13
C ALA A 22 -2.42 8.26 -9.46
N ASN A 23 -2.37 9.22 -10.39
CA ASN A 23 -2.95 9.04 -11.71
C ASN A 23 -2.26 7.93 -12.50
N ASP A 24 -0.93 7.99 -12.54
CA ASP A 24 -0.08 7.11 -13.34
C ASP A 24 -0.08 5.68 -12.80
N LEU A 25 -0.16 5.53 -11.47
CA LEU A 25 -0.26 4.23 -10.80
C LEU A 25 -1.49 3.40 -11.23
N VAL A 26 -2.52 4.00 -11.82
CA VAL A 26 -3.62 3.24 -12.43
C VAL A 26 -3.13 2.39 -13.59
N ALA A 27 -2.27 2.94 -14.44
CA ALA A 27 -1.68 2.22 -15.56
C ALA A 27 -0.73 1.12 -15.05
N CYS A 28 0.15 1.47 -14.10
CA CYS A 28 1.08 0.52 -13.48
C CYS A 28 0.35 -0.68 -12.86
N THR A 29 -0.67 -0.42 -12.03
CA THR A 29 -1.47 -1.47 -11.37
C THR A 29 -2.14 -2.39 -12.39
N ARG A 30 -2.72 -1.81 -13.46
CA ARG A 30 -3.38 -2.58 -14.52
C ARG A 30 -2.38 -3.48 -15.25
N ARG A 31 -1.22 -2.95 -15.65
CA ARG A 31 -0.18 -3.71 -16.35
C ARG A 31 0.36 -4.83 -15.47
N LEU A 32 0.66 -4.55 -14.19
CA LEU A 32 1.17 -5.54 -13.24
C LEU A 32 0.19 -6.70 -13.05
N TRP A 33 -1.09 -6.39 -12.85
CA TRP A 33 -2.14 -7.42 -12.74
C TRP A 33 -2.29 -8.24 -14.02
N GLN A 34 -2.26 -7.61 -15.20
CA GLN A 34 -2.34 -8.31 -16.48
C GLN A 34 -1.19 -9.29 -16.68
N TYR A 35 0.05 -8.83 -16.42
CA TYR A 35 1.25 -9.67 -16.52
C TYR A 35 1.19 -10.84 -15.54
N THR A 36 0.75 -10.58 -14.31
CA THR A 36 0.56 -11.62 -13.29
C THR A 36 -0.45 -12.65 -13.73
N LYS A 37 -1.63 -12.24 -14.23
CA LYS A 37 -2.67 -13.15 -14.68
C LYS A 37 -2.21 -14.06 -15.82
N VAL A 38 -1.38 -13.55 -16.73
CA VAL A 38 -0.84 -14.33 -17.86
C VAL A 38 0.27 -15.29 -17.40
N LYS A 39 1.16 -14.84 -16.51
CA LYS A 39 2.32 -15.62 -16.07
C LYS A 39 1.97 -16.67 -15.02
N MET A 40 1.11 -16.32 -14.07
CA MET A 40 0.83 -17.09 -12.85
C MET A 40 -0.47 -17.90 -13.00
N LEU A 41 -0.47 -18.82 -13.96
CA LEU A 41 -1.63 -19.68 -14.22
C LEU A 41 -1.82 -20.73 -13.12
N PRO A 42 -3.07 -21.06 -12.77
CA PRO A 42 -3.34 -22.10 -11.80
C PRO A 42 -2.87 -23.47 -12.33
N THR A 43 -2.21 -24.23 -11.46
CA THR A 43 -1.82 -25.63 -11.69
C THR A 43 -2.29 -26.48 -10.52
N PRO A 44 -2.29 -27.83 -10.58
CA PRO A 44 -2.66 -28.64 -9.42
C PRO A 44 -1.87 -28.30 -8.14
N ALA A 45 -0.59 -27.94 -8.27
CA ALA A 45 0.25 -27.51 -7.14
C ALA A 45 0.02 -26.04 -6.69
N LYS A 46 -0.61 -25.21 -7.54
CA LYS A 46 -0.85 -23.77 -7.35
C LYS A 46 -2.30 -23.40 -7.68
N PHE A 47 -3.27 -24.22 -7.26
CA PHE A 47 -4.67 -24.09 -7.71
C PHE A 47 -5.34 -22.78 -7.25
N HIS A 48 -4.84 -22.19 -6.16
CA HIS A 48 -5.32 -20.93 -5.59
C HIS A 48 -4.79 -19.68 -6.31
N TYR A 49 -3.94 -19.83 -7.34
CA TYR A 49 -3.44 -18.73 -8.18
C TYR A 49 -4.53 -18.29 -9.17
N VAL A 50 -5.67 -17.83 -8.63
CA VAL A 50 -6.82 -17.34 -9.40
C VAL A 50 -6.89 -15.83 -9.24
N PHE A 51 -6.69 -15.11 -10.34
CA PHE A 51 -6.70 -13.64 -10.39
C PHE A 51 -7.89 -13.12 -11.21
N ASN A 52 -8.63 -12.18 -10.65
CA ASN A 52 -9.82 -11.58 -11.26
C ASN A 52 -9.89 -10.07 -10.99
N LEU A 53 -10.88 -9.39 -11.58
CA LEU A 53 -10.96 -7.92 -11.50
C LEU A 53 -11.18 -7.38 -10.08
N ARG A 54 -11.66 -8.20 -9.12
CA ARG A 54 -11.78 -7.80 -7.72
C ARG A 54 -10.43 -7.47 -7.09
N ASP A 55 -9.35 -8.05 -7.60
CA ASP A 55 -8.01 -7.79 -7.10
C ASP A 55 -7.63 -6.32 -7.32
N LEU A 56 -7.95 -5.75 -8.48
CA LEU A 56 -7.75 -4.33 -8.76
C LEU A 56 -8.54 -3.44 -7.80
N SER A 57 -9.79 -3.80 -7.51
CA SER A 57 -10.61 -3.06 -6.54
C SER A 57 -10.02 -3.12 -5.13
N ARG A 58 -9.47 -4.26 -4.70
CA ARG A 58 -8.83 -4.40 -3.38
C ARG A 58 -7.56 -3.58 -3.25
N ILE A 59 -6.71 -3.59 -4.28
CA ILE A 59 -5.50 -2.75 -4.31
C ILE A 59 -5.90 -1.27 -4.15
N TRP A 60 -6.84 -0.82 -4.98
CA TRP A 60 -7.28 0.57 -4.90
C TRP A 60 -8.03 0.90 -3.61
N GLN A 61 -8.75 -0.04 -3.01
CA GLN A 61 -9.35 0.15 -1.69
C GLN A 61 -8.27 0.41 -0.62
N GLY A 62 -7.17 -0.32 -0.64
CA GLY A 62 -6.04 -0.08 0.26
C GLY A 62 -5.32 1.24 -0.02
N MET A 63 -5.16 1.62 -1.29
CA MET A 63 -4.62 2.93 -1.67
C MET A 63 -5.46 4.10 -1.13
N LEU A 64 -6.77 3.91 -0.99
CA LEU A 64 -7.68 4.92 -0.46
C LEU A 64 -7.59 5.07 1.08
N ASN A 65 -6.75 4.29 1.77
CA ASN A 65 -6.42 4.56 3.17
C ASN A 65 -5.38 5.67 3.33
N ALA A 66 -4.79 6.15 2.22
CA ALA A 66 -3.85 7.26 2.24
C ALA A 66 -4.47 8.54 2.83
N VAL A 67 -3.72 9.22 3.67
CA VAL A 67 -4.03 10.57 4.18
C VAL A 67 -2.86 11.50 3.91
N SER A 68 -3.11 12.79 3.67
CA SER A 68 -2.07 13.78 3.33
C SER A 68 -1.00 13.95 4.40
N ASP A 69 -1.37 13.71 5.66
CA ASP A 69 -0.46 13.84 6.80
C ASP A 69 0.61 12.74 6.82
N VAL A 70 0.34 11.62 6.15
CA VAL A 70 1.28 10.49 6.00
C VAL A 70 1.93 10.51 4.62
N ILE A 71 1.14 10.75 3.57
CA ILE A 71 1.60 10.75 2.19
C ILE A 71 1.97 12.18 1.77
N THR A 72 3.10 12.64 2.30
CA THR A 72 3.68 13.96 2.00
C THR A 72 4.55 13.93 0.75
N GLU A 73 5.09 12.77 0.40
CA GLU A 73 6.03 12.57 -0.71
C GLU A 73 5.57 11.46 -1.67
N THR A 74 6.06 11.51 -2.91
CA THR A 74 5.79 10.49 -3.93
C THR A 74 6.39 9.13 -3.58
N SER A 75 7.53 9.12 -2.87
CA SER A 75 8.19 7.93 -2.36
C SER A 75 7.27 7.13 -1.44
N THR A 76 6.62 7.78 -0.47
CA THR A 76 5.70 7.13 0.46
C THR A 76 4.48 6.56 -0.25
N LEU A 77 3.93 7.27 -1.25
CA LEU A 77 2.82 6.74 -2.05
C LEU A 77 3.24 5.53 -2.88
N LEU A 78 4.44 5.55 -3.47
CA LEU A 78 5.00 4.43 -4.23
C LEU A 78 5.18 3.19 -3.36
N SER A 79 5.74 3.36 -2.16
CA SER A 79 5.90 2.28 -1.19
C SER A 79 4.53 1.72 -0.73
N GLN A 80 3.53 2.58 -0.49
CA GLN A 80 2.17 2.12 -0.17
C GLN A 80 1.58 1.32 -1.33
N TRP A 81 1.75 1.78 -2.57
CA TRP A 81 1.29 1.07 -3.75
C TRP A 81 1.93 -0.30 -3.91
N GLN A 82 3.24 -0.41 -3.70
CA GLN A 82 3.94 -1.69 -3.73
C GLN A 82 3.39 -2.62 -2.64
N HIS A 83 3.23 -2.10 -1.41
CA HIS A 83 2.68 -2.83 -0.29
C HIS A 83 1.28 -3.40 -0.61
N GLU A 84 0.36 -2.59 -1.14
CA GLU A 84 -0.98 -3.05 -1.51
C GLU A 84 -0.97 -4.09 -2.64
N CYS A 85 -0.11 -3.90 -3.64
CA CYS A 85 0.06 -4.89 -4.71
C CYS A 85 0.58 -6.22 -4.15
N THR A 86 1.55 -6.19 -3.24
CA THR A 86 2.09 -7.38 -2.59
C THR A 86 1.01 -8.09 -1.77
N ARG A 87 0.31 -7.38 -0.88
CA ARG A 87 -0.73 -7.96 -0.03
C ARG A 87 -1.88 -8.59 -0.81
N VAL A 88 -2.32 -7.93 -1.87
CA VAL A 88 -3.45 -8.44 -2.65
C VAL A 88 -3.04 -9.61 -3.56
N ILE A 89 -1.85 -9.56 -4.15
CA ILE A 89 -1.44 -10.51 -5.20
C ILE A 89 -0.37 -11.47 -4.71
N CYS A 90 0.76 -10.94 -4.26
CA CYS A 90 1.98 -11.68 -3.96
C CYS A 90 1.84 -12.60 -2.73
N ASP A 91 1.00 -12.25 -1.75
CA ASP A 91 0.71 -13.10 -0.59
C ASP A 91 0.11 -14.47 -0.96
N ARG A 92 -0.42 -14.61 -2.18
CA ARG A 92 -0.91 -15.90 -2.70
C ARG A 92 0.22 -16.80 -3.19
N PHE A 93 1.43 -16.27 -3.38
CA PHE A 93 2.54 -17.02 -3.94
C PHE A 93 3.24 -17.88 -2.89
N VAL A 94 3.46 -19.15 -3.23
CA VAL A 94 4.04 -20.15 -2.31
C VAL A 94 5.58 -20.13 -2.33
N ASN A 95 6.18 -19.89 -3.49
CA ASN A 95 7.64 -19.97 -3.65
C ASN A 95 8.26 -18.59 -3.83
N GLU A 96 9.50 -18.45 -3.38
CA GLU A 96 10.25 -17.20 -3.45
C GLU A 96 10.59 -16.78 -4.88
N MET A 97 10.64 -17.72 -5.84
CA MET A 97 10.86 -17.37 -7.25
C MET A 97 9.69 -16.56 -7.81
N ASP A 98 8.44 -16.96 -7.53
CA ASP A 98 7.24 -16.24 -7.96
C ASP A 98 7.16 -14.85 -7.31
N LYS A 99 7.47 -14.76 -6.00
CA LYS A 99 7.51 -13.48 -5.27
C LYS A 99 8.60 -12.56 -5.82
N SER A 100 9.81 -13.08 -6.03
CA SER A 100 10.92 -12.33 -6.62
C SER A 100 10.60 -11.84 -8.04
N TRP A 101 9.99 -12.70 -8.86
CA TRP A 101 9.51 -12.31 -10.20
C TRP A 101 8.51 -11.15 -10.11
N PHE A 102 7.53 -11.23 -9.22
CA PHE A 102 6.51 -10.21 -9.07
C PHE A 102 7.09 -8.86 -8.67
N ARG A 103 7.99 -8.84 -7.66
CA ARG A 103 8.67 -7.60 -7.24
C ARG A 103 9.48 -6.98 -8.39
N LYS A 104 10.22 -7.79 -9.14
CA LYS A 104 10.98 -7.33 -10.31
C LYS A 104 10.08 -6.75 -11.40
N VAL A 105 8.96 -7.40 -11.69
CA VAL A 105 8.00 -6.89 -12.69
C VAL A 105 7.32 -5.61 -12.22
N ALA A 106 7.03 -5.46 -10.93
CA ALA A 106 6.49 -4.22 -10.38
C ALA A 106 7.47 -3.04 -10.59
N VAL A 107 8.75 -3.22 -10.23
CA VAL A 107 9.80 -2.21 -10.45
C VAL A 107 9.96 -1.90 -11.93
N GLN A 108 10.03 -2.92 -12.79
CA GLN A 108 10.16 -2.74 -14.24
C GLN A 108 8.99 -1.92 -14.82
N ILE A 109 7.75 -2.22 -14.42
CA ILE A 109 6.58 -1.49 -14.91
C ILE A 109 6.61 -0.04 -14.43
N CYS A 110 7.02 0.21 -13.19
CA CYS A 110 7.20 1.56 -12.69
C CYS A 110 8.30 2.31 -13.47
N ASP A 111 9.43 1.68 -13.74
CA ASP A 111 10.51 2.28 -14.53
C ASP A 111 10.01 2.69 -15.93
N GLU A 112 9.27 1.79 -16.60
CA GLU A 112 8.70 2.03 -17.93
C GLU A 112 7.61 3.12 -17.96
N GLU A 113 6.73 3.19 -16.97
CA GLU A 113 5.58 4.10 -16.97
C GLU A 113 5.90 5.46 -16.35
N ILE A 114 6.74 5.50 -15.30
CA ILE A 114 6.93 6.67 -14.44
C ILE A 114 8.40 6.94 -14.05
N GLY A 115 9.35 6.09 -14.42
CA GLY A 115 10.76 6.21 -14.01
C GLY A 115 11.47 7.48 -14.50
N ALA A 116 10.96 8.12 -15.55
CA ALA A 116 11.48 9.40 -16.02
C ALA A 116 11.11 10.59 -15.12
N SER A 117 10.08 10.45 -14.27
CA SER A 117 9.52 11.54 -13.47
C SER A 117 9.64 11.32 -11.96
N HIS A 118 9.92 10.10 -11.53
CA HIS A 118 9.96 9.73 -10.11
C HIS A 118 11.18 8.87 -9.78
N ASP A 119 11.77 9.09 -8.61
CA ASP A 119 12.75 8.18 -8.04
C ASP A 119 12.06 6.89 -7.57
N LEU A 120 12.61 5.74 -7.97
CA LEU A 120 12.07 4.41 -7.71
C LEU A 120 12.89 3.63 -6.68
N SER A 121 13.92 4.23 -6.08
CA SER A 121 14.75 3.62 -5.03
C SER A 121 13.92 3.06 -3.87
N CYS A 122 12.81 3.71 -3.53
CA CYS A 122 11.86 3.28 -2.51
C CYS A 122 11.14 1.94 -2.79
N LEU A 123 11.30 1.37 -4.00
CA LEU A 123 10.74 0.07 -4.38
C LEU A 123 11.74 -1.09 -4.23
N GLU A 124 13.01 -0.80 -3.93
CA GLU A 124 14.05 -1.83 -3.75
C GLU A 124 13.78 -2.70 -2.52
N GLU A 125 13.33 -2.06 -1.43
CA GLU A 125 12.95 -2.71 -0.19
C GLU A 125 11.44 -2.56 0.07
N GLU A 126 10.84 -3.63 0.55
CA GLU A 126 9.40 -3.67 0.82
C GLU A 126 9.08 -2.93 2.12
N ALA A 127 8.30 -1.85 2.02
CA ALA A 127 7.74 -1.16 3.17
C ALA A 127 6.42 -1.82 3.63
N TYR A 128 6.19 -1.83 4.94
CA TYR A 128 4.93 -2.31 5.52
C TYR A 128 4.10 -1.14 6.01
N PHE A 129 2.80 -1.14 5.71
CA PHE A 129 1.86 -0.13 6.18
C PHE A 129 0.85 -0.75 7.15
N VAL A 130 0.58 -0.07 8.25
CA VAL A 130 -0.33 -0.52 9.31
C VAL A 130 -1.08 0.65 9.91
N ASP A 131 -2.24 0.39 10.51
CA ASP A 131 -3.10 1.40 11.16
C ASP A 131 -3.27 1.18 12.67
N PHE A 132 -2.56 0.22 13.26
CA PHE A 132 -2.79 -0.24 14.63
C PHE A 132 -1.61 -0.01 15.59
N LEU A 133 -0.56 0.70 15.17
CA LEU A 133 0.65 0.90 15.98
C LEU A 133 0.68 2.23 16.77
N ARG A 134 -0.31 3.12 16.59
CA ARG A 134 -0.37 4.37 17.36
C ARG A 134 -0.90 4.11 18.76
N ASP A 135 -0.31 4.78 19.75
CA ASP A 135 -0.79 4.75 21.13
C ASP A 135 -2.10 5.54 21.28
N ALA A 136 -2.90 5.16 22.28
CA ALA A 136 -4.09 5.94 22.66
C ALA A 136 -3.68 7.33 23.20
N PRO A 137 -4.48 8.37 22.93
CA PRO A 137 -4.20 9.70 23.47
C PRO A 137 -4.13 9.66 25.00
N GLU A 138 -3.22 10.44 25.59
CA GLU A 138 -3.25 10.64 27.03
C GLU A 138 -4.53 11.43 27.41
N PRO A 139 -5.26 11.01 28.46
CA PRO A 139 -6.44 11.74 28.91
C PRO A 139 -6.01 13.14 29.35
N THR A 140 -6.40 14.14 28.57
CA THR A 140 -6.03 15.55 28.74
C THR A 140 -7.16 16.39 29.33
N GLY A 141 -8.28 15.77 29.71
CA GLY A 141 -9.46 16.43 30.29
C GLY A 141 -9.66 16.11 31.77
N ASP A 142 -10.03 17.13 32.56
CA ASP A 142 -10.44 17.01 33.97
C ASP A 142 -11.84 16.37 34.15
N GLU A 143 -12.55 16.04 33.06
CA GLU A 143 -13.89 15.47 33.09
C GLU A 143 -13.89 14.00 32.60
N PRO A 144 -14.37 13.04 33.42
CA PRO A 144 -14.20 11.60 33.19
C PRO A 144 -15.02 11.01 32.04
N ASP A 145 -16.02 11.74 31.53
CA ASP A 145 -16.97 11.24 30.52
C ASP A 145 -16.62 11.64 29.07
N ASP A 146 -15.65 12.52 28.85
CA ASP A 146 -15.27 13.08 27.52
C ASP A 146 -13.90 12.61 27.00
N ALA A 147 -13.23 11.69 27.70
CA ALA A 147 -11.95 11.14 27.24
C ALA A 147 -12.16 10.11 26.11
N ASP A 148 -11.77 10.47 24.89
CA ASP A 148 -11.68 9.52 23.78
C ASP A 148 -10.44 8.62 23.99
N PHE A 149 -10.69 7.38 24.43
CA PHE A 149 -9.65 6.39 24.71
C PHE A 149 -9.29 5.55 23.48
N GLU A 150 -9.88 5.80 22.30
CA GLU A 150 -9.56 5.02 21.11
C GLU A 150 -8.24 5.48 20.47
N ALA A 151 -7.35 4.53 20.24
CA ALA A 151 -6.12 4.78 19.49
C ALA A 151 -6.43 5.19 18.04
N PRO A 152 -5.81 6.27 17.52
CA PRO A 152 -6.03 6.71 16.15
C PRO A 152 -5.64 5.64 15.13
N LYS A 153 -6.58 5.26 14.25
CA LYS A 153 -6.35 4.29 13.17
C LYS A 153 -5.82 4.98 11.92
N ILE A 154 -4.52 5.30 11.92
CA ILE A 154 -3.87 6.03 10.82
C ILE A 154 -2.94 5.09 10.06
N TYR A 155 -3.23 4.87 8.78
CA TYR A 155 -2.48 3.95 7.93
C TYR A 155 -1.14 4.55 7.50
N GLU A 156 -0.03 4.02 8.03
CA GLU A 156 1.29 4.63 7.90
C GLU A 156 2.43 3.59 7.81
N PRO A 157 3.60 3.95 7.24
CA PRO A 157 4.70 3.03 7.10
C PRO A 157 5.33 2.70 8.46
N VAL A 158 5.69 1.43 8.64
CA VAL A 158 6.42 0.94 9.81
C VAL A 158 7.88 1.38 9.71
N THR A 159 8.33 2.21 10.66
CA THR A 159 9.71 2.73 10.69
C THR A 159 10.68 1.84 11.47
N ILE A 160 10.19 1.00 12.40
CA ILE A 160 11.01 0.13 13.25
C ILE A 160 10.22 -1.17 13.53
N LEU A 161 10.86 -2.35 13.42
CA LEU A 161 10.24 -3.65 13.75
C LEU A 161 10.29 -3.99 15.25
N GLU A 162 11.09 -3.29 16.06
CA GLU A 162 11.19 -3.50 17.51
C GLU A 162 9.91 -3.24 18.34
N PRO A 163 9.03 -2.26 18.01
CA PRO A 163 7.77 -2.05 18.74
C PRO A 163 6.81 -3.25 18.70
N PHE A 164 6.96 -4.16 17.72
CA PHE A 164 6.11 -5.35 17.57
C PHE A 164 6.25 -6.32 18.75
N SER A 165 7.44 -6.42 19.36
CA SER A 165 7.69 -7.31 20.50
C SER A 165 6.92 -6.87 21.76
N LYS A 166 6.76 -5.55 21.96
CA LYS A 166 6.08 -5.00 23.13
C LYS A 166 4.54 -5.10 23.04
N HIS A 167 3.99 -5.10 21.84
CA HIS A 167 2.54 -5.18 21.63
C HIS A 167 2.02 -6.62 21.54
N MET A 168 2.81 -7.56 21.02
CA MET A 168 2.42 -8.98 20.98
C MET A 168 2.43 -9.69 22.35
N THR A 169 3.02 -9.07 23.38
CA THR A 169 3.08 -9.61 24.76
C THR A 169 1.96 -9.12 25.67
N ARG A 170 1.09 -8.22 25.18
CA ARG A 170 -0.16 -7.82 25.84
C ARG A 170 -1.34 -8.54 25.19
N ASN A 171 -1.46 -9.84 25.46
CA ASN A 171 -2.71 -10.60 25.34
C ASN A 171 -2.65 -11.80 26.29
#